data_AF-A0A3C0EN77-F1
#
_entry.id   AF-A0A3C0EN77-F1
#
_cell.length_a   1.000
_cell.length_b   1.000
_cell.length_c   1.000
_cell.angle_alpha   90.00
_cell.angle_beta   90.00
_cell.angle_gamma   90.00
#
_symmetry.space_group_name_H-M   'P 1'
#
loop_
_entity.id
_entity.type
_entity.pdbx_description
1 polymer ?
#
loop_
_entity_poly.entity_id
_entity_poly.type
_entity_poly.pdbx_seq_one_letter_code
_entity_poly.pdbx_strand_id
1 'polypeptide(L)'
;MSLRHILLIALCFASITFADQLIPEHGKYSTQYQSDWSTLPTGDVLAKHDLSKIPFKQVNGEEVRQVFANQDAVHVKDLNYKVHWDRPVDKYKSTLIYIANVKEVVLENINIINTDPDYKAYHSILVEGADRVIVRNLYLAGTVQSYHLRLEGCGEIFIENVEIAGVQYDNRPTHRLGGGIFINNGASGRGGINNTGLRAEHPRIPGWQVIQNCYIHDNSQDDDHRRNQDGILIHAPSNGLLFNTVVENWLRPSGDSAFDLGFRRVEPEYQDKTFRVERNIIRNCTFLKTPGRGTGPNTLFLTNNILINTTIGDYHGGGGDNRYVHNTFIYDLNQAPQDLRQLALRGSQGFSCLWNFAGRTFYHNNLVYRPAGDFFMFYMNDQGDPQKYRQVYADNNVYAIDPIPSSYLRSAVKGLKVKTFEDWKKDTAQDTGSLVVKPATVPFVSYDSGDFRLTHNPWPNATQLHDRKIEGVRLSVLKDFDGKARDTAHPTAGAFEAPLAQ
;
A
#
# COMPACT_ATOMS: atom_id res chain seq x y z
N MET A 1 9.13 -33.73 64.50
CA MET A 1 8.94 -32.39 63.90
C MET A 1 9.81 -32.30 62.66
N SER A 2 9.22 -32.34 61.47
CA SER A 2 9.91 -32.24 60.19
C SER A 2 9.04 -31.39 59.26
N LEU A 3 9.48 -30.16 58.98
CA LEU A 3 8.81 -29.22 58.09
C LEU A 3 9.20 -29.55 56.64
N ARG A 4 8.23 -30.02 55.86
CA ARG A 4 8.35 -30.12 54.40
C ARG A 4 8.21 -28.73 53.79
N HIS A 5 9.25 -28.29 53.09
CA HIS A 5 9.22 -27.10 52.24
C HIS A 5 8.50 -27.47 50.93
N ILE A 6 7.32 -26.88 50.71
CA ILE A 6 6.62 -26.89 49.43
C ILE A 6 7.27 -25.80 48.57
N LEU A 7 7.96 -26.21 47.51
CA LEU A 7 8.49 -25.34 46.47
C LEU A 7 7.31 -24.90 45.59
N LEU A 8 6.83 -23.68 45.77
CA LEU A 8 5.84 -23.06 44.87
C LEU A 8 6.57 -22.66 43.57
N ILE A 9 6.35 -23.41 42.50
CA ILE A 9 6.75 -22.99 41.15
C ILE A 9 5.75 -21.91 40.74
N ALA A 10 6.16 -20.65 40.86
CA ALA A 10 5.45 -19.54 40.25
C ALA A 10 5.63 -19.61 38.72
N LEU A 11 4.65 -20.22 38.04
CA LEU A 11 4.47 -20.06 36.61
C LEU A 11 4.21 -18.58 36.33
N CYS A 12 5.27 -17.86 35.95
CA CYS A 12 5.17 -16.53 35.36
C CYS A 12 4.56 -16.69 33.96
N PHE A 13 3.24 -16.74 33.87
CA PHE A 13 2.56 -16.46 32.61
C PHE A 13 2.86 -15.00 32.28
N ALA A 14 3.71 -14.79 31.28
CA ALA A 14 3.94 -13.48 30.70
C ALA A 14 2.56 -12.87 30.40
N SER A 15 2.32 -11.68 30.93
CA SER A 15 1.09 -10.93 30.70
C SER A 15 1.03 -10.60 29.21
N ILE A 16 0.23 -11.37 28.47
CA ILE A 16 -0.12 -11.12 27.08
C ILE A 16 -0.78 -9.75 27.06
N THR A 17 -0.09 -8.76 26.48
CA THR A 17 -0.58 -7.38 26.42
C THR A 17 -1.83 -7.31 25.53
N PHE A 18 -2.71 -6.35 25.79
CA PHE A 18 -3.97 -6.14 25.05
C PHE A 18 -3.81 -6.07 23.51
N ALA A 19 -2.59 -5.81 23.01
CA ALA A 19 -2.28 -5.79 21.59
C ALA A 19 -2.45 -7.18 20.91
N ASP A 20 -2.24 -8.28 21.63
CA ASP A 20 -2.35 -9.65 21.09
C ASP A 20 -3.80 -10.09 20.83
N GLN A 21 -4.75 -9.36 21.39
CA GLN A 21 -6.19 -9.49 21.17
C GLN A 21 -6.71 -8.60 20.03
N LEU A 22 -5.87 -8.15 19.09
CA LEU A 22 -6.35 -7.44 17.89
C LEU A 22 -6.85 -8.38 16.77
N ILE A 23 -6.61 -9.70 16.86
CA ILE A 23 -7.16 -10.71 15.92
C ILE A 23 -7.97 -11.86 16.58
N PRO A 24 -8.81 -11.67 17.62
CA PRO A 24 -9.70 -12.74 18.09
C PRO A 24 -11.13 -12.60 17.55
N GLU A 25 -11.51 -11.47 16.93
CA GLU A 25 -12.84 -11.32 16.33
C GLU A 25 -12.75 -10.64 14.97
N HIS A 26 -13.15 -11.37 13.92
CA HIS A 26 -13.35 -10.82 12.59
C HIS A 26 -14.19 -9.53 12.68
N GLY A 27 -13.63 -8.40 12.27
CA GLY A 27 -14.31 -7.11 12.33
C GLY A 27 -14.13 -6.29 13.60
N LYS A 28 -13.27 -6.69 14.54
CA LYS A 28 -12.71 -5.78 15.56
C LYS A 28 -11.46 -5.09 15.01
N TYR A 29 -11.44 -3.78 15.16
CA TYR A 29 -10.39 -2.90 14.66
C TYR A 29 -9.35 -2.60 15.72
N SER A 30 -8.19 -2.11 15.28
CA SER A 30 -7.29 -1.39 16.18
C SER A 30 -8.01 -0.21 16.81
N THR A 31 -7.67 0.10 18.06
CA THR A 31 -8.20 1.28 18.76
C THR A 31 -7.96 2.56 17.96
N GLN A 32 -6.87 2.63 17.20
CA GLN A 32 -6.51 3.75 16.33
C GLN A 32 -7.50 3.90 15.18
N TYR A 33 -7.92 2.80 14.55
CA TYR A 33 -8.91 2.88 13.48
C TYR A 33 -10.30 3.28 13.99
N GLN A 34 -10.64 2.94 15.23
CA GLN A 34 -11.89 3.37 15.88
C GLN A 34 -11.83 4.78 16.48
N SER A 35 -10.66 5.42 16.44
CA SER A 35 -10.43 6.74 17.01
C SER A 35 -10.86 7.88 16.07
N ASP A 36 -10.67 9.12 16.51
CA ASP A 36 -10.90 10.31 15.70
C ASP A 36 -9.78 10.51 14.68
N TRP A 37 -10.07 10.31 13.40
CA TRP A 37 -9.08 10.33 12.33
C TRP A 37 -8.50 11.73 12.06
N SER A 38 -9.18 12.81 12.46
CA SER A 38 -8.68 14.19 12.29
C SER A 38 -7.46 14.47 13.16
N THR A 39 -7.35 13.77 14.29
CA THR A 39 -6.29 13.96 15.29
C THR A 39 -5.18 12.91 15.20
N LEU A 40 -5.41 11.83 14.44
CA LEU A 40 -4.47 10.72 14.34
C LEU A 40 -3.19 11.15 13.59
N PRO A 41 -1.98 10.95 14.16
CA PRO A 41 -0.76 11.17 13.41
C PRO A 41 -0.64 10.23 12.20
N THR A 42 0.10 10.65 11.18
CA THR A 42 0.36 9.84 9.98
C THR A 42 1.39 8.75 10.25
N GLY A 43 1.44 7.73 9.40
CA GLY A 43 2.34 6.58 9.55
C GLY A 43 3.82 6.95 9.67
N ASP A 44 4.28 8.00 8.98
CA ASP A 44 5.64 8.57 9.08
C ASP A 44 5.94 9.27 10.41
N VAL A 45 4.91 9.62 11.20
CA VAL A 45 5.09 10.11 12.57
C VAL A 45 5.06 8.95 13.57
N LEU A 46 4.19 7.96 13.35
CA LEU A 46 4.02 6.83 14.27
C LEU A 46 5.16 5.81 14.17
N ALA A 47 5.53 5.43 12.96
CA ALA A 47 6.47 4.34 12.70
C ALA A 47 7.94 4.77 12.70
N LYS A 48 8.22 6.07 12.59
CA LYS A 48 9.58 6.57 12.39
C LYS A 48 10.45 6.37 13.63
N HIS A 49 11.59 5.71 13.43
CA HIS A 49 12.54 5.37 14.47
C HIS A 49 13.64 6.44 14.56
N ASP A 50 14.03 6.74 15.80
CA ASP A 50 15.23 7.51 16.08
C ASP A 50 16.44 6.56 16.11
N LEU A 51 17.14 6.47 14.98
CA LEU A 51 18.27 5.53 14.81
C LEU A 51 19.41 5.78 15.80
N SER A 52 19.53 6.99 16.36
CA SER A 52 20.55 7.30 17.36
C SER A 52 20.31 6.61 18.70
N LYS A 53 19.07 6.18 18.95
CA LYS A 53 18.66 5.48 20.18
C LYS A 53 18.69 3.96 20.06
N ILE A 54 18.94 3.42 18.86
CA ILE A 54 18.97 1.97 18.63
C ILE A 54 20.41 1.46 18.78
N PRO A 55 20.69 0.55 19.74
CA PRO A 55 22.03 0.01 19.97
C PRO A 55 22.36 -1.10 18.96
N PHE A 56 22.61 -0.72 17.71
CA PHE A 56 22.92 -1.68 16.65
C PHE A 56 24.22 -2.45 16.91
N LYS A 57 24.15 -3.78 16.81
CA LYS A 57 25.32 -4.68 16.80
C LYS A 57 25.71 -5.02 15.36
N GLN A 58 26.97 -4.82 15.00
CA GLN A 58 27.53 -5.29 13.73
C GLN A 58 27.69 -6.81 13.76
N VAL A 59 27.20 -7.51 12.74
CA VAL A 59 27.19 -8.97 12.68
C VAL A 59 27.40 -9.49 11.25
N ASN A 60 27.99 -10.68 11.17
CA ASN A 60 28.02 -11.48 9.95
C ASN A 60 26.73 -12.31 9.86
N GLY A 61 25.96 -12.14 8.78
CA GLY A 61 24.65 -12.75 8.58
C GLY A 61 24.69 -14.28 8.66
N GLU A 62 25.74 -14.91 8.16
CA GLU A 62 25.94 -16.35 8.20
C GLU A 62 26.02 -16.91 9.62
N GLU A 63 26.53 -16.14 10.57
CA GLU A 63 26.75 -16.57 11.95
C GLU A 63 25.52 -16.39 12.84
N VAL A 64 24.69 -15.37 12.56
CA VAL A 64 23.56 -14.98 13.41
C VAL A 64 22.19 -15.30 12.82
N ARG A 65 22.14 -15.85 11.61
CA ARG A 65 20.90 -16.27 10.95
C ARG A 65 20.10 -17.23 11.81
N GLN A 66 18.79 -17.01 11.88
CA GLN A 66 17.85 -17.82 12.66
C GLN A 66 16.89 -18.57 11.73
N VAL A 67 16.68 -19.86 12.01
CA VAL A 67 15.74 -20.71 11.28
C VAL A 67 14.80 -21.40 12.24
N PHE A 68 13.51 -21.28 11.97
CA PHE A 68 12.45 -21.96 12.71
C PHE A 68 11.58 -22.73 11.73
N ALA A 69 11.29 -24.00 12.02
CA ALA A 69 10.44 -24.82 11.17
C ALA A 69 9.58 -25.80 11.96
N ASN A 70 8.33 -26.00 11.53
CA ASN A 70 7.40 -27.01 12.06
C ASN A 70 7.16 -26.89 13.59
N GLN A 71 6.95 -25.66 14.08
CA GLN A 71 6.67 -25.37 15.50
C GLN A 71 5.24 -24.86 15.68
N ASP A 72 4.69 -24.99 16.88
CA ASP A 72 3.37 -24.41 17.17
C ASP A 72 3.43 -22.88 17.20
N ALA A 73 4.44 -22.30 17.86
CA ALA A 73 4.59 -20.85 17.95
C ALA A 73 6.06 -20.45 17.89
N VAL A 74 6.34 -19.30 17.28
CA VAL A 74 7.66 -18.65 17.25
C VAL A 74 7.50 -17.19 17.61
N HIS A 75 8.28 -16.72 18.58
CA HIS A 75 8.34 -15.31 18.96
C HIS A 75 9.80 -14.84 18.88
N VAL A 76 10.10 -13.97 17.91
CA VAL A 76 11.39 -13.29 17.80
C VAL A 76 11.22 -11.84 18.24
N LYS A 77 12.07 -11.37 19.16
CA LYS A 77 11.99 -10.00 19.65
C LYS A 77 13.32 -9.38 20.05
N ASP A 78 13.33 -8.05 20.16
CA ASP A 78 14.42 -7.24 20.72
C ASP A 78 15.77 -7.48 20.02
N LEU A 79 15.76 -7.49 18.68
CA LEU A 79 16.93 -7.74 17.84
C LEU A 79 17.35 -6.44 17.13
N ASN A 80 18.62 -6.04 17.26
CA ASN A 80 19.13 -4.78 16.69
C ASN A 80 20.44 -5.00 15.94
N TYR A 81 20.38 -5.36 14.65
CA TYR A 81 21.56 -5.76 13.87
C TYR A 81 21.86 -4.85 12.67
N LYS A 82 23.15 -4.62 12.45
CA LYS A 82 23.72 -4.19 11.16
C LYS A 82 24.40 -5.41 10.56
N VAL A 83 23.84 -5.93 9.48
CA VAL A 83 24.17 -7.24 8.91
C VAL A 83 25.03 -7.06 7.65
N HIS A 84 26.11 -7.82 7.57
CA HIS A 84 26.92 -8.01 6.37
C HIS A 84 26.87 -9.49 5.95
N TRP A 85 26.89 -9.78 4.66
CA TRP A 85 26.95 -11.13 4.11
C TRP A 85 28.22 -11.35 3.29
N ASP A 86 28.96 -12.43 3.59
CA ASP A 86 30.15 -12.79 2.80
C ASP A 86 29.79 -13.58 1.55
N ARG A 87 28.70 -14.36 1.61
CA ARG A 87 28.26 -15.24 0.53
C ARG A 87 27.51 -14.54 -0.60
N PRO A 88 27.44 -15.19 -1.77
CA PRO A 88 26.49 -14.82 -2.81
C PRO A 88 25.04 -14.91 -2.35
N VAL A 89 24.19 -14.10 -2.95
CA VAL A 89 22.75 -14.05 -2.67
C VAL A 89 22.06 -15.39 -2.92
N ASP A 90 21.20 -15.80 -1.99
CA ASP A 90 20.40 -17.04 -2.02
C ASP A 90 19.14 -16.88 -1.16
N LYS A 91 17.97 -17.31 -1.69
CA LYS A 91 16.66 -17.13 -1.04
C LYS A 91 16.65 -17.52 0.43
N TYR A 92 17.24 -18.66 0.77
CA TYR A 92 17.18 -19.18 2.13
C TYR A 92 18.45 -18.85 2.91
N LYS A 93 19.61 -18.97 2.27
CA LYS A 93 20.93 -18.88 2.90
C LYS A 93 21.41 -17.46 3.17
N SER A 94 20.81 -16.46 2.51
CA SER A 94 21.08 -15.03 2.71
C SER A 94 19.85 -14.27 3.25
N THR A 95 18.99 -15.00 3.98
CA THR A 95 17.85 -14.43 4.72
C THR A 95 18.12 -14.56 6.21
N LEU A 96 18.07 -13.44 6.95
CA LEU A 96 18.46 -13.40 8.38
C LEU A 96 17.49 -14.18 9.27
N ILE A 97 16.19 -13.98 9.12
CA ILE A 97 15.16 -14.69 9.88
C ILE A 97 14.30 -15.48 8.90
N TYR A 98 14.35 -16.81 8.99
CA TYR A 98 13.53 -17.70 8.19
C TYR A 98 12.62 -18.56 9.08
N ILE A 99 11.31 -18.47 8.85
CA ILE A 99 10.30 -19.20 9.61
C ILE A 99 9.42 -19.99 8.63
N ALA A 100 9.28 -21.30 8.83
CA ALA A 100 8.53 -22.16 7.92
C ALA A 100 7.53 -23.07 8.65
N ASN A 101 6.29 -23.11 8.16
CA ASN A 101 5.23 -23.99 8.63
C ASN A 101 5.03 -23.92 10.16
N VAL A 102 4.76 -22.72 10.68
CA VAL A 102 4.55 -22.45 12.11
C VAL A 102 3.13 -21.93 12.32
N LYS A 103 2.38 -22.38 13.33
CA LYS A 103 0.98 -21.91 13.48
C LYS A 103 0.93 -20.41 13.79
N GLU A 104 1.64 -19.96 14.83
CA GLU A 104 1.67 -18.54 15.22
C GLU A 104 3.10 -17.97 15.19
N VAL A 105 3.26 -16.84 14.51
CA VAL A 105 4.53 -16.11 14.43
C VAL A 105 4.35 -14.70 14.98
N VAL A 106 5.19 -14.32 15.94
CA VAL A 106 5.25 -12.96 16.51
C VAL A 106 6.65 -12.39 16.30
N LEU A 107 6.71 -11.22 15.66
CA LEU A 107 7.93 -10.45 15.40
C LEU A 107 7.78 -9.07 16.03
N GLU A 108 8.60 -8.75 17.02
CA GLU A 108 8.43 -7.52 17.82
C GLU A 108 9.75 -6.79 18.12
N ASN A 109 9.82 -5.47 17.95
CA ASN A 109 11.01 -4.68 18.30
C ASN A 109 12.29 -5.17 17.58
N ILE A 110 12.18 -5.39 16.26
CA ILE A 110 13.30 -5.89 15.44
C ILE A 110 13.79 -4.77 14.52
N ASN A 111 15.07 -4.43 14.64
CA ASN A 111 15.75 -3.40 13.85
C ASN A 111 16.90 -4.05 13.07
N ILE A 112 16.83 -4.05 11.73
CA ILE A 112 17.82 -4.68 10.84
C ILE A 112 18.25 -3.68 9.77
N ILE A 113 19.55 -3.43 9.64
CA ILE A 113 20.15 -2.69 8.52
C ILE A 113 21.04 -3.67 7.75
N ASN A 114 20.73 -3.93 6.49
CA ASN A 114 21.66 -4.64 5.60
C ASN A 114 22.72 -3.64 5.13
N THR A 115 23.99 -3.96 5.31
CA THR A 115 25.11 -3.03 5.06
C THR A 115 25.78 -3.22 3.70
N ASP A 116 25.41 -4.29 2.99
CA ASP A 116 25.90 -4.58 1.65
C ASP A 116 25.19 -3.72 0.59
N PRO A 117 25.93 -3.03 -0.30
CA PRO A 117 25.34 -2.22 -1.37
C PRO A 117 24.94 -3.02 -2.61
N ASP A 118 25.35 -4.29 -2.69
CA ASP A 118 25.28 -5.19 -3.86
C ASP A 118 24.24 -6.31 -3.69
N TYR A 119 23.19 -6.07 -2.88
CA TYR A 119 22.01 -6.93 -2.78
C TYR A 119 22.31 -8.37 -2.34
N LYS A 120 23.34 -8.57 -1.51
CA LYS A 120 23.72 -9.91 -1.01
C LYS A 120 22.69 -10.54 -0.07
N ALA A 121 21.93 -9.74 0.66
CA ALA A 121 20.79 -10.21 1.42
C ALA A 121 19.61 -10.51 0.47
N TYR A 122 18.95 -11.66 0.58
CA TYR A 122 17.77 -11.94 -0.25
C TYR A 122 16.47 -11.41 0.37
N HIS A 123 16.28 -11.66 1.67
CA HIS A 123 15.26 -11.06 2.52
C HIS A 123 15.87 -10.65 3.86
N SER A 124 15.26 -9.70 4.56
CA SER A 124 15.55 -9.55 6.00
C SER A 124 14.81 -10.63 6.79
N ILE A 125 13.52 -10.81 6.48
CA ILE A 125 12.62 -11.77 7.14
C ILE A 125 11.78 -12.48 6.08
N LEU A 126 11.75 -13.81 6.15
CA LEU A 126 10.88 -14.67 5.35
C LEU A 126 10.05 -15.56 6.28
N VAL A 127 8.73 -15.49 6.16
CA VAL A 127 7.78 -16.40 6.80
C VAL A 127 7.02 -17.17 5.72
N GLU A 128 7.08 -18.50 5.77
CA GLU A 128 6.39 -19.37 4.81
C GLU A 128 5.39 -20.27 5.54
N GLY A 129 4.10 -20.14 5.23
CA GLY A 129 3.06 -21.07 5.66
C GLY A 129 2.66 -20.99 7.12
N ALA A 130 2.52 -19.79 7.66
CA ALA A 130 2.01 -19.60 9.01
C ALA A 130 0.49 -19.43 9.06
N ASP A 131 -0.19 -19.95 10.08
CA ASP A 131 -1.64 -19.75 10.24
C ASP A 131 -1.93 -18.29 10.63
N ARG A 132 -1.08 -17.71 11.47
CA ARG A 132 -1.16 -16.32 11.95
C ARG A 132 0.23 -15.70 12.06
N VAL A 133 0.38 -14.46 11.56
CA VAL A 133 1.60 -13.66 11.67
C VAL A 133 1.28 -12.30 12.28
N ILE A 134 2.02 -11.93 13.32
CA ILE A 134 1.95 -10.64 14.01
C ILE A 134 3.32 -9.97 13.91
N VAL A 135 3.36 -8.76 13.37
CA VAL A 135 4.58 -7.96 13.20
C VAL A 135 4.34 -6.59 13.81
N ARG A 136 5.20 -6.20 14.76
CA ARG A 136 5.06 -4.92 15.46
C ARG A 136 6.40 -4.24 15.68
N ASN A 137 6.43 -2.93 15.47
CA ASN A 137 7.57 -2.09 15.85
C ASN A 137 8.89 -2.57 15.23
N LEU A 138 8.94 -2.58 13.90
CA LEU A 138 10.11 -3.01 13.14
C LEU A 138 10.75 -1.83 12.41
N TYR A 139 12.07 -1.85 12.32
CA TYR A 139 12.85 -1.00 11.40
C TYR A 139 13.69 -1.90 10.48
N LEU A 140 13.43 -1.86 9.18
CA LEU A 140 14.16 -2.66 8.19
C LEU A 140 14.80 -1.73 7.15
N ALA A 141 16.09 -1.87 6.88
CA ALA A 141 16.76 -0.95 5.98
C ALA A 141 17.85 -1.61 5.14
N GLY A 142 18.20 -0.92 4.06
CA GLY A 142 19.30 -1.28 3.17
C GLY A 142 18.95 -2.27 2.06
N THR A 143 19.91 -2.70 1.25
CA THR A 143 19.59 -3.51 0.08
C THR A 143 19.17 -4.93 0.44
N VAL A 144 18.09 -5.40 -0.19
CA VAL A 144 17.75 -6.82 -0.29
C VAL A 144 17.36 -7.14 -1.73
N GLN A 145 17.77 -8.31 -2.23
CA GLN A 145 17.50 -8.75 -3.61
C GLN A 145 16.00 -8.84 -3.91
N SER A 146 15.18 -9.18 -2.91
CA SER A 146 13.75 -9.32 -3.08
C SER A 146 12.97 -8.37 -2.17
N TYR A 147 12.54 -8.79 -0.97
CA TYR A 147 11.71 -7.99 -0.06
C TYR A 147 12.23 -8.07 1.38
N HIS A 148 12.12 -6.98 2.15
CA HIS A 148 12.52 -6.96 3.56
C HIS A 148 11.66 -7.89 4.39
N LEU A 149 10.34 -7.79 4.27
CA LEU A 149 9.37 -8.63 4.95
C LEU A 149 8.56 -9.41 3.91
N ARG A 150 8.82 -10.70 3.79
CA ARG A 150 8.09 -11.57 2.85
C ARG A 150 7.29 -12.63 3.60
N LEU A 151 5.99 -12.66 3.36
CA LEU A 151 5.02 -13.58 3.95
C LEU A 151 4.42 -14.43 2.82
N GLU A 152 4.82 -15.69 2.72
CA GLU A 152 4.34 -16.60 1.66
C GLU A 152 3.40 -17.66 2.21
N GLY A 153 2.19 -17.73 1.68
CA GLY A 153 1.22 -18.75 2.09
C GLY A 153 0.74 -18.59 3.52
N CYS A 154 0.78 -17.39 4.10
CA CYS A 154 0.29 -17.13 5.46
C CYS A 154 -1.24 -16.93 5.47
N GLY A 155 -1.88 -17.31 6.59
CA GLY A 155 -3.31 -17.12 6.83
C GLY A 155 -3.63 -15.70 7.26
N GLU A 156 -3.80 -15.48 8.56
CA GLU A 156 -4.04 -14.16 9.14
C GLU A 156 -2.75 -13.37 9.30
N ILE A 157 -2.81 -12.06 9.05
CA ILE A 157 -1.64 -11.18 9.09
C ILE A 157 -2.01 -9.88 9.80
N PHE A 158 -1.21 -9.47 10.77
CA PHE A 158 -1.25 -8.15 11.38
C PHE A 158 0.14 -7.53 11.36
N ILE A 159 0.28 -6.39 10.69
CA ILE A 159 1.51 -5.61 10.61
C ILE A 159 1.23 -4.21 11.11
N GLU A 160 1.97 -3.76 12.12
CA GLU A 160 1.80 -2.45 12.73
C GLU A 160 3.14 -1.80 13.06
N ASN A 161 3.22 -0.48 12.88
CA ASN A 161 4.37 0.31 13.31
C ASN A 161 5.68 -0.15 12.68
N VAL A 162 5.67 -0.36 11.36
CA VAL A 162 6.86 -0.82 10.62
C VAL A 162 7.41 0.31 9.77
N GLU A 163 8.69 0.59 9.94
CA GLU A 163 9.48 1.46 9.06
C GLU A 163 10.38 0.63 8.16
N ILE A 164 10.36 0.93 6.85
CA ILE A 164 11.30 0.35 5.88
C ILE A 164 11.98 1.48 5.12
N ALA A 165 13.30 1.58 5.24
CA ALA A 165 14.04 2.76 4.81
C ALA A 165 15.24 2.44 3.91
N GLY A 166 15.41 3.21 2.84
CA GLY A 166 16.61 3.19 2.01
C GLY A 166 17.88 3.60 2.77
N VAL A 167 19.02 3.10 2.31
CA VAL A 167 20.34 3.47 2.84
C VAL A 167 21.17 4.11 1.73
N GLN A 168 21.85 5.21 2.07
CA GLN A 168 22.89 5.78 1.22
C GLN A 168 24.16 4.94 1.36
N TYR A 169 24.55 4.25 0.29
CA TYR A 169 25.78 3.45 0.26
C TYR A 169 26.92 4.17 -0.45
N ASP A 170 26.59 5.11 -1.32
CA ASP A 170 27.51 6.02 -1.96
C ASP A 170 27.27 7.44 -1.42
N ASN A 171 28.22 8.35 -1.66
CA ASN A 171 28.09 9.76 -1.26
C ASN A 171 27.10 10.54 -2.15
N ARG A 172 26.03 9.89 -2.62
CA ARG A 172 24.97 10.49 -3.44
C ARG A 172 23.73 10.72 -2.59
N PRO A 173 22.84 11.67 -2.98
CA PRO A 173 21.59 11.90 -2.25
C PRO A 173 20.58 10.75 -2.40
N THR A 174 20.84 9.82 -3.30
CA THR A 174 19.96 8.68 -3.57
C THR A 174 20.19 7.53 -2.60
N HIS A 175 19.15 6.75 -2.39
CA HIS A 175 19.12 5.67 -1.42
C HIS A 175 18.79 4.36 -2.12
N ARG A 176 19.49 3.29 -1.75
CA ARG A 176 19.18 1.94 -2.22
C ARG A 176 18.41 1.20 -1.15
N LEU A 177 17.46 0.42 -1.62
CA LEU A 177 16.61 -0.45 -0.83
C LEU A 177 16.36 -1.75 -1.61
N GLY A 178 15.68 -2.72 -0.99
CA GLY A 178 14.94 -3.74 -1.74
C GLY A 178 13.44 -3.42 -1.85
N GLY A 179 12.62 -4.47 -2.05
CA GLY A 179 11.18 -4.38 -1.87
C GLY A 179 10.81 -4.25 -0.38
N GLY A 180 9.67 -3.64 -0.07
CA GLY A 180 9.23 -3.48 1.31
C GLY A 180 8.57 -4.75 1.86
N ILE A 181 7.23 -4.76 1.84
CA ILE A 181 6.40 -5.86 2.35
C ILE A 181 5.83 -6.64 1.17
N PHE A 182 5.93 -7.97 1.20
CA PHE A 182 5.31 -8.84 0.20
C PHE A 182 4.48 -9.94 0.84
N ILE A 183 3.17 -9.91 0.60
CA ILE A 183 2.22 -10.95 0.98
C ILE A 183 1.83 -11.75 -0.28
N ASN A 184 2.15 -13.04 -0.26
CA ASN A 184 2.03 -13.92 -1.40
C ASN A 184 1.38 -15.26 -1.05
N ASN A 185 0.14 -15.50 -1.47
CA ASN A 185 -0.47 -16.85 -1.39
C ASN A 185 -0.42 -17.58 -2.74
N GLY A 186 0.58 -17.27 -3.56
CA GLY A 186 0.78 -17.79 -4.90
C GLY A 186 -0.01 -17.06 -5.98
N ALA A 187 0.05 -17.56 -7.22
CA ALA A 187 -0.68 -17.02 -8.37
C ALA A 187 -1.40 -18.14 -9.14
N SER A 188 -2.51 -17.80 -9.79
CA SER A 188 -3.19 -18.72 -10.70
C SER A 188 -2.35 -18.91 -11.97
N GLY A 189 -1.97 -20.17 -12.24
CA GLY A 189 -1.28 -20.56 -13.47
C GLY A 189 0.11 -21.16 -13.25
N ARG A 190 0.38 -22.28 -13.93
CA ARG A 190 1.75 -22.70 -14.24
C ARG A 190 2.35 -21.62 -15.14
N GLY A 191 3.04 -20.67 -14.52
CA GLY A 191 3.83 -19.70 -15.22
C GLY A 191 3.30 -18.26 -15.28
N GLY A 192 2.47 -17.81 -14.34
CA GLY A 192 2.16 -16.38 -14.16
C GLY A 192 1.88 -15.57 -15.44
N ILE A 193 2.07 -14.26 -15.38
CA ILE A 193 2.39 -13.47 -16.57
C ILE A 193 3.93 -13.44 -16.56
N ASN A 194 4.60 -14.12 -17.50
CA ASN A 194 6.08 -14.29 -17.64
C ASN A 194 6.76 -15.50 -16.95
N ASN A 195 6.10 -16.65 -16.81
CA ASN A 195 6.65 -17.88 -16.21
C ASN A 195 7.09 -17.79 -14.73
N THR A 196 6.82 -16.68 -14.03
CA THR A 196 7.17 -16.50 -12.60
C THR A 196 6.12 -17.13 -11.69
N GLY A 197 5.87 -18.45 -11.83
CA GLY A 197 4.98 -19.18 -10.93
C GLY A 197 5.45 -19.03 -9.49
N LEU A 198 4.86 -18.09 -8.76
CA LEU A 198 5.12 -17.87 -7.35
C LEU A 198 4.43 -18.99 -6.59
N ARG A 199 5.20 -19.99 -6.16
CA ARG A 199 4.72 -21.08 -5.33
C ARG A 199 4.98 -20.72 -3.87
N ALA A 200 3.98 -20.87 -3.03
CA ALA A 200 4.18 -20.95 -1.59
C ALA A 200 4.31 -22.44 -1.23
N GLU A 201 5.35 -22.82 -0.48
CA GLU A 201 5.61 -24.24 -0.16
C GLU A 201 4.59 -24.83 0.83
N HIS A 202 3.92 -23.96 1.61
CA HIS A 202 2.99 -24.33 2.67
C HIS A 202 1.72 -23.44 2.65
N PRO A 203 0.95 -23.39 1.55
CA PRO A 203 -0.08 -22.38 1.37
C PRO A 203 -1.22 -22.52 2.38
N ARG A 204 -1.49 -21.45 3.12
CA ARG A 204 -2.77 -21.20 3.79
C ARG A 204 -3.67 -20.35 2.90
N ILE A 205 -4.97 -20.48 3.09
CA ILE A 205 -5.94 -19.55 2.50
C ILE A 205 -5.77 -18.20 3.21
N PRO A 206 -5.66 -17.08 2.47
CA PRO A 206 -5.62 -15.75 3.06
C PRO A 206 -6.78 -15.55 4.04
N GLY A 207 -6.44 -15.28 5.29
CA GLY A 207 -7.37 -14.89 6.33
C GLY A 207 -7.62 -13.38 6.30
N TRP A 208 -7.91 -12.82 7.48
CA TRP A 208 -7.97 -11.38 7.67
C TRP A 208 -6.55 -10.77 7.66
N GLN A 209 -6.35 -9.69 6.91
CA GLN A 209 -5.06 -9.04 6.76
C GLN A 209 -5.13 -7.57 7.16
N VAL A 210 -4.27 -7.13 8.07
CA VAL A 210 -4.15 -5.74 8.51
C VAL A 210 -2.71 -5.28 8.35
N ILE A 211 -2.52 -4.16 7.67
CA ILE A 211 -1.26 -3.42 7.62
C ILE A 211 -1.59 -2.00 8.02
N GLN A 212 -1.00 -1.50 9.10
CA GLN A 212 -1.32 -0.17 9.59
C GLN A 212 -0.14 0.59 10.17
N ASN A 213 -0.24 1.92 10.16
CA ASN A 213 0.75 2.81 10.79
C ASN A 213 2.18 2.46 10.33
N CYS A 214 2.40 2.28 9.03
CA CYS A 214 3.71 1.93 8.47
C CYS A 214 4.30 3.12 7.71
N TYR A 215 5.62 3.15 7.57
CA TYR A 215 6.36 4.17 6.83
C TYR A 215 7.43 3.51 5.95
N ILE A 216 7.28 3.61 4.64
CA ILE A 216 8.18 2.95 3.68
C ILE A 216 8.76 4.02 2.77
N HIS A 217 10.08 4.21 2.78
CA HIS A 217 10.65 5.38 2.12
C HIS A 217 12.05 5.16 1.53
N ASP A 218 12.39 6.09 0.63
CA ASP A 218 13.72 6.28 0.05
C ASP A 218 14.22 5.09 -0.78
N ASN A 219 13.41 4.65 -1.76
CA ASN A 219 13.87 3.71 -2.79
C ASN A 219 14.05 4.44 -4.13
N SER A 220 15.20 5.10 -4.28
CA SER A 220 15.48 6.03 -5.39
C SER A 220 16.65 5.61 -6.29
N GLN A 221 17.31 4.50 -5.98
CA GLN A 221 18.47 4.00 -6.73
C GLN A 221 18.54 2.46 -6.70
N ASP A 222 19.06 1.88 -7.79
CA ASP A 222 19.48 0.48 -7.86
C ASP A 222 20.95 0.35 -8.30
N ASP A 223 21.39 -0.90 -8.57
CA ASP A 223 22.66 -1.24 -9.21
C ASP A 223 22.50 -1.55 -10.72
N ASP A 224 21.54 -0.87 -11.37
CA ASP A 224 21.16 -1.04 -12.79
C ASP A 224 20.50 -2.37 -13.19
N HIS A 225 20.21 -3.27 -12.24
CA HIS A 225 19.54 -4.55 -12.53
C HIS A 225 18.00 -4.46 -12.60
N ARG A 226 17.40 -3.29 -12.35
CA ARG A 226 15.94 -3.04 -12.49
C ARG A 226 15.07 -4.10 -11.82
N ARG A 227 15.31 -4.34 -10.53
CA ARG A 227 14.52 -5.26 -9.72
C ARG A 227 13.13 -4.63 -9.55
N ASN A 228 12.10 -5.21 -10.16
CA ASN A 228 10.72 -4.74 -10.03
C ASN A 228 10.23 -4.87 -8.57
N GLN A 229 10.54 -3.87 -7.75
CA GLN A 229 10.34 -3.89 -6.31
C GLN A 229 9.24 -2.92 -5.93
N ASP A 230 8.23 -3.43 -5.22
CA ASP A 230 7.12 -2.65 -4.73
C ASP A 230 7.28 -2.34 -3.24
N GLY A 231 6.72 -1.22 -2.77
CA GLY A 231 6.73 -0.86 -1.35
C GLY A 231 5.89 -1.85 -0.55
N ILE A 232 4.64 -2.07 -0.96
CA ILE A 232 3.76 -3.13 -0.46
C ILE A 232 3.17 -3.90 -1.64
N LEU A 233 3.37 -5.20 -1.66
CA LEU A 233 2.84 -6.11 -2.65
C LEU A 233 1.86 -7.09 -2.01
N ILE A 234 0.60 -7.07 -2.44
CA ILE A 234 -0.44 -8.03 -2.02
C ILE A 234 -0.95 -8.76 -3.26
N HIS A 235 -0.48 -10.00 -3.43
CA HIS A 235 -0.78 -10.77 -4.64
C HIS A 235 -2.13 -11.49 -4.63
N ALA A 236 -2.58 -11.95 -3.48
CA ALA A 236 -3.81 -12.73 -3.38
C ALA A 236 -4.94 -11.85 -2.82
N PRO A 237 -6.16 -11.92 -3.39
CA PRO A 237 -7.34 -11.34 -2.77
C PRO A 237 -7.51 -11.87 -1.35
N SER A 238 -7.79 -10.98 -0.43
CA SER A 238 -8.05 -11.25 0.98
C SER A 238 -9.05 -10.24 1.52
N ASN A 239 -9.64 -10.54 2.66
CA ASN A 239 -10.36 -9.51 3.41
C ASN A 239 -9.37 -8.78 4.30
N GLY A 240 -9.48 -7.45 4.39
CA GLY A 240 -8.49 -6.73 5.17
C GLY A 240 -8.50 -5.22 5.03
N LEU A 241 -7.45 -4.63 5.61
CA LEU A 241 -7.26 -3.20 5.74
C LEU A 241 -5.78 -2.84 5.60
N LEU A 242 -5.48 -1.88 4.72
CA LEU A 242 -4.24 -1.11 4.68
C LEU A 242 -4.56 0.32 5.12
N PHE A 243 -4.12 0.72 6.31
CA PHE A 243 -4.55 1.96 6.96
C PHE A 243 -3.40 2.84 7.44
N ASN A 244 -3.52 4.15 7.25
CA ASN A 244 -2.59 5.13 7.82
C ASN A 244 -1.11 4.81 7.54
N THR A 245 -0.82 4.33 6.34
CA THR A 245 0.53 4.01 5.88
C THR A 245 1.04 5.09 4.95
N VAL A 246 2.31 5.45 5.10
CA VAL A 246 3.00 6.39 4.22
C VAL A 246 4.01 5.65 3.38
N VAL A 247 3.96 5.83 2.06
CA VAL A 247 5.03 5.40 1.16
C VAL A 247 5.56 6.60 0.41
N GLU A 248 6.85 6.87 0.48
CA GLU A 248 7.43 8.01 -0.21
C GLU A 248 8.77 7.75 -0.92
N ASN A 249 9.03 8.52 -1.98
CA ASN A 249 10.25 8.44 -2.78
C ASN A 249 10.52 7.01 -3.31
N TRP A 250 9.47 6.33 -3.78
CA TRP A 250 9.54 4.98 -4.35
C TRP A 250 9.61 5.04 -5.88
N LEU A 251 10.81 5.25 -6.39
CA LEU A 251 11.04 5.74 -7.74
C LEU A 251 11.86 4.76 -8.57
N ARG A 252 11.50 4.63 -9.84
CA ARG A 252 12.29 3.87 -10.81
C ARG A 252 13.67 4.50 -10.99
N PRO A 253 14.72 3.72 -11.31
CA PRO A 253 14.67 2.33 -11.80
C PRO A 253 14.44 1.23 -10.75
N SER A 254 14.68 1.52 -9.47
CA SER A 254 14.56 0.54 -8.37
C SER A 254 13.12 0.30 -7.93
N GLY A 255 12.42 1.36 -7.52
CA GLY A 255 11.04 1.26 -7.03
C GLY A 255 10.03 1.26 -8.18
N ASP A 256 9.27 0.18 -8.35
CA ASP A 256 8.23 0.13 -9.39
C ASP A 256 6.90 0.72 -8.94
N SER A 257 6.37 0.35 -7.77
CA SER A 257 5.16 0.95 -7.23
C SER A 257 5.16 1.06 -5.71
N ALA A 258 4.48 2.07 -5.19
CA ALA A 258 4.26 2.18 -3.75
C ALA A 258 3.44 0.99 -3.25
N PHE A 259 2.30 0.74 -3.89
CA PHE A 259 1.46 -0.42 -3.65
C PHE A 259 1.23 -1.16 -4.98
N ASP A 260 1.40 -2.48 -4.98
CA ASP A 260 0.91 -3.39 -6.02
C ASP A 260 -0.10 -4.34 -5.37
N LEU A 261 -1.37 -4.04 -5.57
CA LEU A 261 -2.51 -4.77 -5.01
C LEU A 261 -3.08 -5.71 -6.07
N GLY A 262 -2.23 -6.51 -6.71
CA GLY A 262 -2.55 -7.13 -7.99
C GLY A 262 -3.65 -8.21 -8.00
N PHE A 263 -4.06 -8.76 -6.84
CA PHE A 263 -5.17 -9.73 -6.68
C PHE A 263 -5.23 -10.79 -7.80
N ARG A 264 -4.09 -11.44 -8.05
CA ARG A 264 -3.80 -12.29 -9.22
C ARG A 264 -4.35 -13.72 -9.09
N ARG A 265 -5.05 -14.04 -8.00
CA ARG A 265 -5.78 -15.30 -7.81
C ARG A 265 -7.23 -15.13 -8.26
N VAL A 266 -7.74 -16.10 -9.00
CA VAL A 266 -9.10 -16.10 -9.56
C VAL A 266 -9.87 -17.37 -9.20
N GLU A 267 -9.24 -18.27 -8.47
CA GLU A 267 -9.84 -19.51 -8.00
C GLU A 267 -10.97 -19.22 -6.99
N PRO A 268 -12.02 -20.07 -6.92
CA PRO A 268 -13.22 -19.79 -6.13
C PRO A 268 -12.96 -19.42 -4.66
N GLU A 269 -11.96 -20.01 -4.02
CA GLU A 269 -11.62 -19.74 -2.62
C GLU A 269 -11.00 -18.34 -2.38
N TYR A 270 -10.55 -17.67 -3.46
CA TYR A 270 -10.01 -16.30 -3.47
C TYR A 270 -11.02 -15.29 -4.04
N GLN A 271 -12.29 -15.67 -4.17
CA GLN A 271 -13.37 -14.79 -4.61
C GLN A 271 -14.14 -14.19 -3.42
N ASP A 272 -15.01 -13.22 -3.71
CA ASP A 272 -15.85 -12.49 -2.74
C ASP A 272 -15.06 -11.83 -1.60
N LYS A 273 -13.86 -11.32 -1.90
CA LYS A 273 -12.99 -10.63 -0.94
C LYS A 273 -13.12 -9.13 -1.07
N THR A 274 -13.13 -8.42 0.06
CA THR A 274 -13.06 -6.96 0.11
C THR A 274 -11.87 -6.50 0.91
N PHE A 275 -10.97 -5.76 0.27
CA PHE A 275 -9.80 -5.18 0.92
C PHE A 275 -9.85 -3.67 0.83
N ARG A 276 -9.65 -3.02 1.97
CA ARG A 276 -9.81 -1.58 2.13
C ARG A 276 -8.45 -0.91 2.24
N VAL A 277 -8.27 0.21 1.56
CA VAL A 277 -7.04 1.02 1.56
C VAL A 277 -7.43 2.42 1.96
N GLU A 278 -7.15 2.80 3.21
CA GLU A 278 -7.75 4.01 3.81
C GLU A 278 -6.72 4.90 4.48
N ARG A 279 -6.85 6.22 4.28
CA ARG A 279 -6.02 7.24 4.96
C ARG A 279 -4.51 7.05 4.73
N ASN A 280 -4.12 6.49 3.59
CA ASN A 280 -2.70 6.33 3.25
C ASN A 280 -2.19 7.57 2.50
N ILE A 281 -0.89 7.82 2.62
CA ILE A 281 -0.20 8.87 1.87
C ILE A 281 0.81 8.20 0.95
N ILE A 282 0.75 8.49 -0.34
CA ILE A 282 1.69 7.99 -1.33
C ILE A 282 2.31 9.20 -2.03
N ARG A 283 3.61 9.41 -1.81
CA ARG A 283 4.27 10.65 -2.22
C ARG A 283 5.49 10.37 -3.08
N ASN A 284 5.53 10.94 -4.28
CA ASN A 284 6.66 10.79 -5.21
C ASN A 284 6.96 9.31 -5.46
N CYS A 285 5.95 8.56 -5.90
CA CYS A 285 6.07 7.15 -6.22
C CYS A 285 5.73 6.93 -7.68
N THR A 286 6.39 5.98 -8.34
CA THR A 286 6.15 5.78 -9.78
C THR A 286 4.70 5.38 -10.06
N PHE A 287 4.16 4.42 -9.29
CA PHE A 287 2.81 3.90 -9.46
C PHE A 287 2.12 3.53 -8.14
N LEU A 288 0.79 3.47 -8.16
CA LEU A 288 -0.04 2.58 -7.35
C LEU A 288 -0.71 1.59 -8.32
N LYS A 289 -0.40 0.29 -8.24
CA LYS A 289 -0.95 -0.70 -9.16
C LYS A 289 -2.15 -1.47 -8.59
N THR A 290 -3.16 -1.66 -9.43
CA THR A 290 -4.39 -2.41 -9.10
C THR A 290 -4.72 -3.48 -10.14
N PRO A 291 -5.64 -4.41 -9.83
CA PRO A 291 -6.14 -5.42 -10.75
C PRO A 291 -6.94 -4.79 -11.87
N GLY A 292 -6.74 -5.28 -13.09
CA GLY A 292 -7.43 -4.77 -14.26
C GLY A 292 -8.13 -5.82 -15.11
N ARG A 293 -7.86 -7.14 -14.97
CA ARG A 293 -8.19 -8.21 -15.95
C ARG A 293 -9.64 -8.23 -16.41
N GLY A 294 -10.57 -8.12 -15.47
CA GLY A 294 -12.00 -8.25 -15.72
C GLY A 294 -12.80 -7.99 -14.46
N THR A 295 -14.11 -7.84 -14.60
CA THR A 295 -15.04 -7.83 -13.47
C THR A 295 -14.83 -9.07 -12.64
N GLY A 296 -14.63 -8.91 -11.34
CA GLY A 296 -14.48 -10.03 -10.44
C GLY A 296 -15.28 -9.80 -9.17
N PRO A 297 -15.57 -10.87 -8.44
CA PRO A 297 -16.30 -10.80 -7.17
C PRO A 297 -15.50 -10.09 -6.06
N ASN A 298 -14.21 -9.82 -6.29
CA ASN A 298 -13.37 -9.12 -5.33
C ASN A 298 -13.50 -7.61 -5.49
N THR A 299 -13.37 -6.88 -4.39
CA THR A 299 -13.39 -5.41 -4.36
C THR A 299 -12.13 -4.88 -3.68
N LEU A 300 -11.43 -3.96 -4.36
CA LEU A 300 -10.47 -3.06 -3.75
C LEU A 300 -11.13 -1.72 -3.50
N PHE A 301 -11.24 -1.33 -2.24
CA PHE A 301 -11.89 -0.08 -1.85
C PHE A 301 -10.86 0.90 -1.30
N LEU A 302 -10.45 1.86 -2.12
CA LEU A 302 -9.47 2.88 -1.80
C LEU A 302 -10.20 4.18 -1.44
N THR A 303 -10.13 4.60 -0.19
CA THR A 303 -10.81 5.82 0.26
C THR A 303 -9.91 6.74 1.09
N ASN A 304 -10.08 8.04 0.91
CA ASN A 304 -9.41 9.06 1.74
C ASN A 304 -7.88 8.98 1.69
N ASN A 305 -7.31 8.47 0.60
CA ASN A 305 -5.87 8.45 0.41
C ASN A 305 -5.43 9.76 -0.26
N ILE A 306 -4.20 10.18 0.04
CA ILE A 306 -3.54 11.30 -0.62
C ILE A 306 -2.43 10.73 -1.49
N LEU A 307 -2.49 10.99 -2.79
CA LEU A 307 -1.48 10.59 -3.76
C LEU A 307 -0.84 11.84 -4.34
N ILE A 308 0.46 12.00 -4.18
CA ILE A 308 1.24 13.14 -4.66
C ILE A 308 2.26 12.61 -5.65
N ASN A 309 2.27 13.14 -6.87
CA ASN A 309 3.15 12.73 -7.96
C ASN A 309 3.20 11.21 -8.13
N THR A 310 2.03 10.57 -8.11
CA THR A 310 1.89 9.12 -8.25
C THR A 310 0.78 8.79 -9.24
N THR A 311 1.10 8.00 -10.26
CA THR A 311 0.15 7.58 -11.30
C THR A 311 -0.57 6.29 -10.91
N ILE A 312 -1.86 6.20 -11.21
CA ILE A 312 -2.61 4.96 -11.04
C ILE A 312 -2.27 3.95 -12.13
N GLY A 313 -2.03 2.73 -11.67
CA GLY A 313 -1.48 1.58 -12.36
C GLY A 313 -2.52 0.48 -12.62
N ASP A 314 -3.54 0.64 -13.46
CA ASP A 314 -4.56 -0.41 -13.65
C ASP A 314 -4.02 -1.55 -14.54
N TYR A 315 -3.18 -2.41 -13.95
CA TYR A 315 -2.16 -3.20 -14.66
C TYR A 315 -2.31 -4.72 -14.52
N HIS A 316 -2.89 -5.27 -13.45
CA HIS A 316 -2.74 -6.71 -13.17
C HIS A 316 -3.81 -7.63 -13.74
N GLY A 317 -3.39 -8.86 -14.05
CA GLY A 317 -4.21 -9.98 -14.55
C GLY A 317 -5.21 -10.60 -13.57
N GLY A 318 -5.72 -9.87 -12.58
CA GLY A 318 -6.70 -10.31 -11.57
C GLY A 318 -8.14 -9.84 -11.81
N GLY A 319 -9.13 -10.50 -11.21
CA GLY A 319 -10.54 -10.11 -11.28
C GLY A 319 -10.97 -9.32 -10.05
N GLY A 320 -11.42 -8.08 -10.24
CA GLY A 320 -11.98 -7.28 -9.16
C GLY A 320 -12.43 -5.89 -9.60
N ASP A 321 -13.32 -5.30 -8.82
CA ASP A 321 -13.71 -3.90 -8.95
C ASP A 321 -12.76 -3.02 -8.13
N ASN A 322 -12.22 -1.98 -8.75
CA ASN A 322 -11.45 -0.95 -8.05
C ASN A 322 -12.35 0.24 -7.76
N ARG A 323 -12.47 0.64 -6.50
CA ARG A 323 -13.26 1.81 -6.09
C ARG A 323 -12.36 2.83 -5.45
N TYR A 324 -12.16 3.95 -6.12
CA TYR A 324 -11.48 5.13 -5.61
C TYR A 324 -12.53 6.15 -5.18
N VAL A 325 -12.67 6.35 -3.87
CA VAL A 325 -13.69 7.25 -3.31
C VAL A 325 -13.03 8.30 -2.42
N HIS A 326 -13.33 9.59 -2.62
CA HIS A 326 -12.76 10.67 -1.78
C HIS A 326 -11.23 10.68 -1.66
N ASN A 327 -10.51 10.21 -2.67
CA ASN A 327 -9.06 10.35 -2.70
C ASN A 327 -8.69 11.73 -3.24
N THR A 328 -7.53 12.21 -2.80
CA THR A 328 -6.90 13.44 -3.31
C THR A 328 -5.68 13.07 -4.12
N PHE A 329 -5.66 13.46 -5.38
CA PHE A 329 -4.56 13.24 -6.30
C PHE A 329 -3.93 14.59 -6.64
N ILE A 330 -2.65 14.78 -6.32
CA ILE A 330 -1.91 16.01 -6.53
C ILE A 330 -0.77 15.73 -7.49
N TYR A 331 -0.76 16.44 -8.60
CA TYR A 331 0.25 16.32 -9.64
C TYR A 331 1.02 17.63 -9.72
N ASP A 332 2.03 17.79 -8.89
CA ASP A 332 2.91 18.96 -8.89
C ASP A 332 4.33 18.55 -8.53
N LEU A 333 5.22 18.58 -9.53
CA LEU A 333 6.62 18.20 -9.35
C LEU A 333 7.36 19.10 -8.38
N ASN A 334 6.87 20.29 -8.07
CA ASN A 334 7.47 21.14 -7.05
C ASN A 334 7.32 20.56 -5.64
N GLN A 335 6.36 19.65 -5.44
CA GLN A 335 6.16 18.88 -4.20
C GLN A 335 7.16 17.72 -4.05
N ALA A 336 7.99 17.45 -5.07
CA ALA A 336 9.08 16.49 -4.96
C ALA A 336 10.38 17.17 -4.51
N PRO A 337 11.22 16.50 -3.69
CA PRO A 337 12.57 16.95 -3.35
C PRO A 337 13.36 17.30 -4.61
N GLN A 338 14.10 18.42 -4.58
CA GLN A 338 14.73 19.02 -5.77
C GLN A 338 15.61 18.02 -6.54
N ASP A 339 16.37 17.23 -5.80
CA ASP A 339 17.25 16.14 -6.24
C ASP A 339 16.50 14.92 -6.81
N LEU A 340 15.24 14.71 -6.43
CA LEU A 340 14.40 13.59 -6.91
C LEU A 340 13.38 14.00 -7.99
N ARG A 341 13.22 15.29 -8.31
CA ARG A 341 12.17 15.79 -9.24
C ARG A 341 12.16 15.08 -10.58
N GLN A 342 13.33 14.81 -11.16
CA GLN A 342 13.42 14.14 -12.47
C GLN A 342 12.98 12.68 -12.41
N LEU A 343 13.22 12.00 -11.28
CA LEU A 343 12.75 10.63 -11.07
C LEU A 343 11.23 10.62 -10.82
N ALA A 344 10.72 11.60 -10.06
CA ALA A 344 9.30 11.77 -9.78
C ALA A 344 8.46 12.17 -11.01
N LEU A 345 9.10 12.69 -12.08
CA LEU A 345 8.45 13.07 -13.33
C LEU A 345 7.49 11.99 -13.82
N ARG A 346 7.92 10.73 -13.83
CA ARG A 346 7.11 9.61 -14.34
C ARG A 346 5.79 9.43 -13.60
N GLY A 347 5.79 9.54 -12.27
CA GLY A 347 4.56 9.47 -11.46
C GLY A 347 3.69 10.72 -11.54
N SER A 348 4.24 11.84 -12.04
CA SER A 348 3.51 13.12 -12.15
C SER A 348 2.81 13.36 -13.50
N GLN A 349 3.15 12.57 -14.52
CA GLN A 349 2.77 12.86 -15.91
C GLN A 349 1.27 12.65 -16.20
N GLY A 350 0.57 11.89 -15.37
CA GLY A 350 -0.86 11.68 -15.56
C GLY A 350 -1.56 10.96 -14.43
N PHE A 351 -2.89 11.05 -14.48
CA PHE A 351 -3.76 10.54 -13.43
C PHE A 351 -3.83 9.01 -13.41
N SER A 352 -4.33 8.41 -14.49
CA SER A 352 -4.52 6.95 -14.55
C SER A 352 -4.06 6.34 -15.86
N CYS A 353 -3.28 5.28 -15.75
CA CYS A 353 -2.89 4.43 -16.86
C CYS A 353 -3.78 3.17 -16.84
N LEU A 354 -4.43 2.93 -17.97
CA LEU A 354 -5.38 1.85 -18.21
C LEU A 354 -4.70 0.82 -19.12
N TRP A 355 -4.24 -0.31 -18.57
CA TRP A 355 -3.63 -1.40 -19.35
C TRP A 355 -4.70 -2.38 -19.87
N ASN A 356 -4.25 -3.59 -20.25
CA ASN A 356 -4.83 -4.43 -21.29
C ASN A 356 -6.21 -5.04 -21.05
N PHE A 357 -6.92 -4.60 -20.04
CA PHE A 357 -7.83 -5.47 -19.35
C PHE A 357 -9.14 -4.76 -19.00
N ALA A 358 -10.27 -5.49 -18.96
CA ALA A 358 -11.62 -4.91 -18.95
C ALA A 358 -12.31 -4.86 -17.57
N GLY A 359 -11.55 -4.84 -16.47
CA GLY A 359 -12.08 -4.66 -15.10
C GLY A 359 -12.70 -3.28 -14.89
N ARG A 360 -13.68 -3.19 -13.99
CA ARG A 360 -14.35 -1.93 -13.67
C ARG A 360 -13.53 -1.13 -12.69
N THR A 361 -13.38 0.15 -12.99
CA THR A 361 -12.74 1.12 -12.11
C THR A 361 -13.71 2.26 -11.86
N PHE A 362 -13.99 2.51 -10.59
CA PHE A 362 -14.90 3.56 -10.13
C PHE A 362 -14.08 4.70 -9.53
N TYR A 363 -14.35 5.93 -9.97
CA TYR A 363 -13.81 7.15 -9.39
C TYR A 363 -14.98 8.00 -8.90
N HIS A 364 -15.22 8.05 -7.59
CA HIS A 364 -16.30 8.85 -7.01
C HIS A 364 -15.80 9.89 -6.02
N ASN A 365 -16.30 11.13 -6.13
CA ASN A 365 -16.01 12.22 -5.19
C ASN A 365 -14.50 12.48 -4.98
N ASN A 366 -13.65 12.17 -5.96
CA ASN A 366 -12.23 12.42 -5.83
C ASN A 366 -11.88 13.86 -6.25
N LEU A 367 -10.78 14.36 -5.70
CA LEU A 367 -10.14 15.60 -6.15
C LEU A 367 -8.89 15.23 -6.95
N VAL A 368 -8.82 15.66 -8.21
CA VAL A 368 -7.60 15.61 -9.03
C VAL A 368 -7.11 17.03 -9.22
N TYR A 369 -5.92 17.34 -8.71
CA TYR A 369 -5.34 18.67 -8.70
C TYR A 369 -4.04 18.71 -9.51
N ARG A 370 -3.98 19.62 -10.49
CA ARG A 370 -2.79 19.86 -11.33
C ARG A 370 -2.65 21.37 -11.56
N PRO A 371 -1.70 22.06 -10.90
CA PRO A 371 -1.64 23.52 -10.96
C PRO A 371 -1.08 24.10 -12.26
N ALA A 372 -0.17 23.40 -12.96
CA ALA A 372 0.42 23.88 -14.21
C ALA A 372 1.24 22.80 -14.91
N GLY A 373 1.29 22.79 -16.25
CA GLY A 373 2.19 21.95 -17.05
C GLY A 373 1.53 20.71 -17.65
N ASP A 374 2.24 20.04 -18.56
CA ASP A 374 1.69 18.91 -19.33
C ASP A 374 1.16 17.79 -18.42
N PHE A 375 0.00 17.26 -18.79
CA PHE A 375 -0.72 16.27 -18.01
C PHE A 375 -1.67 15.48 -18.90
N PHE A 376 -1.81 14.17 -18.67
CA PHE A 376 -2.89 13.37 -19.23
C PHE A 376 -3.83 12.87 -18.13
N MET A 377 -5.14 12.86 -18.40
CA MET A 377 -6.08 12.24 -17.47
C MET A 377 -6.00 10.72 -17.54
N PHE A 378 -6.09 10.20 -18.76
CA PHE A 378 -6.05 8.77 -18.99
C PHE A 378 -5.02 8.43 -20.06
N TYR A 379 -4.26 7.38 -19.82
CA TYR A 379 -3.36 6.78 -20.80
C TYR A 379 -3.74 5.32 -21.04
N MET A 380 -3.92 4.95 -22.30
CA MET A 380 -4.07 3.57 -22.73
C MET A 380 -2.80 3.11 -23.44
N ASN A 381 -2.29 1.96 -23.03
CA ASN A 381 -1.16 1.35 -23.71
C ASN A 381 -1.57 0.71 -25.04
N ASP A 382 -0.59 0.21 -25.78
CA ASP A 382 -0.72 -0.32 -27.14
C ASP A 382 -1.15 -1.79 -27.21
N GLN A 383 -1.05 -2.48 -26.08
CA GLN A 383 -1.33 -3.91 -25.98
C GLN A 383 -2.73 -4.21 -25.45
N GLY A 384 -3.53 -3.16 -25.21
CA GLY A 384 -4.73 -3.27 -24.40
C GLY A 384 -6.06 -3.26 -25.12
N ASP A 385 -7.11 -3.67 -24.40
CA ASP A 385 -8.48 -3.55 -24.89
C ASP A 385 -8.77 -2.08 -25.23
N PRO A 386 -9.05 -1.75 -26.52
CA PRO A 386 -9.31 -0.38 -26.96
C PRO A 386 -10.62 0.19 -26.41
N GLN A 387 -11.38 -0.57 -25.61
CA GLN A 387 -12.60 -0.19 -24.92
C GLN A 387 -12.45 -0.15 -23.39
N LYS A 388 -11.27 -0.44 -22.81
CA LYS A 388 -11.07 -0.41 -21.35
C LYS A 388 -11.56 0.89 -20.71
N TYR A 389 -11.30 2.03 -21.33
CA TYR A 389 -11.75 3.33 -20.79
C TYR A 389 -13.29 3.43 -20.61
N ARG A 390 -14.10 2.59 -21.28
CA ARG A 390 -15.55 2.49 -21.08
C ARG A 390 -15.96 1.67 -19.85
N GLN A 391 -14.98 1.10 -19.14
CA GLN A 391 -15.15 0.46 -17.83
C GLN A 391 -14.74 1.40 -16.69
N VAL A 392 -14.57 2.69 -16.98
CA VAL A 392 -14.24 3.73 -16.01
C VAL A 392 -15.48 4.52 -15.63
N TYR A 393 -16.04 4.19 -14.47
CA TYR A 393 -17.21 4.81 -13.90
C TYR A 393 -16.78 5.97 -13.00
N ALA A 394 -16.63 7.15 -13.59
CA ALA A 394 -16.29 8.36 -12.86
C ALA A 394 -17.58 9.13 -12.53
N ASP A 395 -17.81 9.59 -11.32
CA ASP A 395 -18.94 10.47 -11.01
C ASP A 395 -18.61 11.42 -9.86
N ASN A 396 -19.12 12.66 -9.94
CA ASN A 396 -18.95 13.69 -8.93
C ASN A 396 -17.48 14.01 -8.54
N ASN A 397 -16.52 13.79 -9.44
CA ASN A 397 -15.13 14.17 -9.20
C ASN A 397 -14.92 15.65 -9.51
N VAL A 398 -13.95 16.25 -8.83
CA VAL A 398 -13.45 17.60 -9.11
C VAL A 398 -12.10 17.48 -9.79
N TYR A 399 -12.04 17.83 -11.07
CA TYR A 399 -10.80 17.93 -11.84
C TYR A 399 -10.32 19.39 -11.82
N ALA A 400 -9.54 19.73 -10.81
CA ALA A 400 -8.92 21.04 -10.62
C ALA A 400 -7.63 21.13 -11.44
N ILE A 401 -7.79 21.25 -12.76
CA ILE A 401 -6.72 21.18 -13.75
C ILE A 401 -6.91 22.26 -14.82
N ASP A 402 -5.80 22.77 -15.34
CA ASP A 402 -5.86 23.63 -16.53
C ASP A 402 -6.33 22.84 -17.77
N PRO A 403 -6.91 23.51 -18.78
CA PRO A 403 -7.32 22.86 -20.03
C PRO A 403 -6.18 22.05 -20.65
N ILE A 404 -6.41 20.76 -20.88
CA ILE A 404 -5.40 19.84 -21.40
C ILE A 404 -5.24 20.05 -22.92
N PRO A 405 -4.07 20.47 -23.43
CA PRO A 405 -3.88 20.75 -24.86
C PRO A 405 -3.84 19.50 -25.73
N SER A 406 -3.39 18.37 -25.18
CA SER A 406 -2.88 17.24 -25.97
C SER A 406 -3.81 16.03 -26.12
N SER A 407 -4.77 15.83 -25.19
CA SER A 407 -5.91 14.88 -25.23
C SER A 407 -6.29 14.44 -23.82
N TYR A 408 -7.58 14.39 -23.50
CA TYR A 408 -8.08 13.82 -22.25
C TYR A 408 -7.73 12.33 -22.11
N LEU A 409 -7.88 11.55 -23.19
CA LEU A 409 -7.40 10.16 -23.29
C LEU A 409 -6.28 10.06 -24.32
N ARG A 410 -5.07 9.75 -23.86
CA ARG A 410 -3.91 9.44 -24.70
C ARG A 410 -3.87 7.93 -24.97
N SER A 411 -3.58 7.52 -26.20
CA SER A 411 -3.31 6.11 -26.53
C SER A 411 -1.92 5.96 -27.14
N ALA A 412 -1.26 4.84 -26.83
CA ALA A 412 -0.01 4.45 -27.47
C ALA A 412 -0.22 3.95 -28.92
N VAL A 413 -1.41 3.45 -29.27
CA VAL A 413 -1.78 3.19 -30.67
C VAL A 413 -2.23 4.52 -31.28
N LYS A 414 -1.71 4.87 -32.47
CA LYS A 414 -2.11 6.09 -33.18
C LYS A 414 -3.61 6.04 -33.49
N GLY A 415 -4.38 6.88 -32.79
CA GLY A 415 -5.83 7.06 -32.98
C GLY A 415 -6.44 7.76 -31.76
N LEU A 416 -6.52 9.08 -31.79
CA LEU A 416 -7.22 9.87 -30.76
C LEU A 416 -8.70 9.46 -30.74
N LYS A 417 -9.21 8.97 -29.60
CA LYS A 417 -10.65 8.76 -29.39
C LYS A 417 -11.32 9.89 -28.60
N VAL A 418 -10.67 10.46 -27.59
CA VAL A 418 -11.30 11.45 -26.68
C VAL A 418 -10.34 12.62 -26.41
N LYS A 419 -10.71 13.83 -26.86
CA LYS A 419 -9.84 15.02 -26.76
C LYS A 419 -10.12 15.85 -25.53
N THR A 420 -11.40 16.06 -25.21
CA THR A 420 -11.84 16.93 -24.12
C THR A 420 -12.59 16.16 -23.04
N PHE A 421 -12.83 16.80 -21.90
CA PHE A 421 -13.69 16.25 -20.86
C PHE A 421 -15.14 16.07 -21.34
N GLU A 422 -15.66 16.98 -22.18
CA GLU A 422 -17.02 16.83 -22.74
C GLU A 422 -17.11 15.65 -23.72
N ASP A 423 -16.06 15.41 -24.51
CA ASP A 423 -15.99 14.20 -25.36
C ASP A 423 -15.98 12.94 -24.49
N TRP A 424 -15.30 12.97 -23.34
CA TRP A 424 -15.25 11.86 -22.39
C TRP A 424 -16.65 11.55 -21.85
N LYS A 425 -17.35 12.57 -21.34
CA LYS A 425 -18.72 12.42 -20.83
C LYS A 425 -19.65 11.84 -21.89
N LYS A 426 -19.55 12.35 -23.12
CA LYS A 426 -20.38 11.90 -24.25
C LYS A 426 -20.10 10.46 -24.66
N ASP A 427 -18.82 10.06 -24.74
CA ASP A 427 -18.47 8.72 -25.24
C ASP A 427 -18.64 7.61 -24.19
N THR A 428 -18.38 7.89 -22.91
CA THR A 428 -18.54 6.90 -21.84
C THR A 428 -19.97 6.85 -21.30
N ALA A 429 -20.69 7.98 -21.27
CA ALA A 429 -21.98 8.17 -20.62
C ALA A 429 -22.00 7.73 -19.13
N GLN A 430 -20.83 7.68 -18.50
CA GLN A 430 -20.66 7.22 -17.11
C GLN A 430 -20.36 8.34 -16.13
N ASP A 431 -20.01 9.54 -16.62
CA ASP A 431 -19.67 10.71 -15.82
C ASP A 431 -20.74 11.79 -15.87
N THR A 432 -21.64 11.75 -14.89
CA THR A 432 -22.84 12.60 -14.83
C THR A 432 -22.66 13.88 -14.02
N GLY A 433 -21.87 13.83 -12.95
CA GLY A 433 -21.70 14.92 -12.01
C GLY A 433 -20.30 15.53 -11.96
N SER A 434 -19.25 14.92 -12.54
CA SER A 434 -17.91 15.50 -12.40
C SER A 434 -17.77 16.81 -13.17
N LEU A 435 -16.82 17.63 -12.73
CA LEU A 435 -16.54 18.95 -13.29
C LEU A 435 -15.06 19.24 -13.41
N VAL A 436 -14.73 20.18 -14.29
CA VAL A 436 -13.39 20.74 -14.44
C VAL A 436 -13.41 22.18 -13.91
N VAL A 437 -12.54 22.49 -12.95
CA VAL A 437 -12.35 23.83 -12.37
C VAL A 437 -10.90 24.27 -12.51
N LYS A 438 -10.67 25.58 -12.35
CA LYS A 438 -9.31 26.12 -12.29
C LYS A 438 -8.62 25.62 -11.01
N PRO A 439 -7.34 25.25 -11.05
CA PRO A 439 -6.61 24.82 -9.85
C PRO A 439 -6.70 25.83 -8.69
N ALA A 440 -6.64 27.13 -8.99
CA ALA A 440 -6.71 28.20 -8.00
C ALA A 440 -8.02 28.25 -7.16
N THR A 441 -9.06 27.49 -7.52
CA THR A 441 -10.30 27.43 -6.73
C THR A 441 -10.26 26.38 -5.63
N VAL A 442 -9.21 25.55 -5.56
CA VAL A 442 -9.12 24.49 -4.54
C VAL A 442 -8.63 25.08 -3.21
N PRO A 443 -9.42 25.00 -2.14
CA PRO A 443 -9.17 25.75 -0.92
C PRO A 443 -8.39 24.92 0.11
N PHE A 444 -7.18 24.51 -0.24
CA PHE A 444 -6.28 23.82 0.68
C PHE A 444 -6.03 24.66 1.95
N VAL A 445 -5.89 24.01 3.10
CA VAL A 445 -5.52 24.66 4.37
C VAL A 445 -4.16 25.33 4.22
N SER A 446 -3.16 24.60 3.70
CA SER A 446 -1.85 25.17 3.36
C SER A 446 -1.13 24.30 2.33
N TYR A 447 -1.27 24.67 1.06
CA TYR A 447 -0.67 23.95 -0.06
C TYR A 447 0.87 23.89 0.03
N ASP A 448 1.51 25.02 0.33
CA ASP A 448 2.97 25.14 0.34
C ASP A 448 3.63 24.32 1.47
N SER A 449 2.92 24.10 2.57
CA SER A 449 3.41 23.24 3.67
C SER A 449 3.04 21.77 3.50
N GLY A 450 2.38 21.39 2.40
CA GLY A 450 1.89 20.03 2.16
C GLY A 450 0.66 19.65 2.99
N ASP A 451 -0.07 20.62 3.55
CA ASP A 451 -1.35 20.38 4.23
C ASP A 451 -2.52 20.50 3.24
N PHE A 452 -2.84 19.36 2.63
CA PHE A 452 -3.83 19.24 1.57
C PHE A 452 -5.27 19.02 2.09
N ARG A 453 -5.52 19.21 3.39
CA ARG A 453 -6.90 19.29 3.89
C ARG A 453 -7.62 20.46 3.23
N LEU A 454 -8.92 20.35 3.01
CA LEU A 454 -9.71 21.43 2.42
C LEU A 454 -10.44 22.22 3.51
N THR A 455 -10.48 23.54 3.36
CA THR A 455 -11.24 24.43 4.24
C THR A 455 -12.74 24.44 3.90
N HIS A 456 -13.12 24.05 2.68
CA HIS A 456 -14.50 23.87 2.23
C HIS A 456 -14.55 22.99 0.96
N ASN A 457 -15.73 22.50 0.59
CA ASN A 457 -15.91 21.71 -0.62
C ASN A 457 -15.68 22.60 -1.86
N PRO A 458 -14.72 22.27 -2.75
CA PRO A 458 -14.47 23.02 -3.98
C PRO A 458 -15.62 22.90 -5.00
N TRP A 459 -16.58 22.02 -4.73
CA TRP A 459 -17.84 21.93 -5.45
C TRP A 459 -19.05 22.06 -4.51
N PRO A 460 -19.54 23.28 -4.26
CA PRO A 460 -20.60 23.53 -3.27
C PRO A 460 -21.97 22.91 -3.63
N ASN A 461 -22.18 22.54 -4.90
CA ASN A 461 -23.43 21.92 -5.38
C ASN A 461 -23.30 20.39 -5.55
N ALA A 462 -22.21 19.78 -5.10
CA ALA A 462 -22.04 18.33 -5.14
C ALA A 462 -23.15 17.68 -4.31
N THR A 463 -23.97 16.84 -4.94
CA THR A 463 -24.92 16.02 -4.19
C THR A 463 -24.12 15.00 -3.39
N GLN A 464 -24.44 14.83 -2.10
CA GLN A 464 -23.82 13.79 -1.27
C GLN A 464 -24.10 12.43 -1.92
N LEU A 465 -23.05 11.77 -2.39
CA LEU A 465 -23.17 10.43 -2.95
C LEU A 465 -23.16 9.44 -1.79
N HIS A 466 -24.31 8.84 -1.51
CA HIS A 466 -24.35 7.59 -0.78
C HIS A 466 -23.85 6.52 -1.75
N ASP A 467 -22.59 6.09 -1.61
CA ASP A 467 -22.06 5.04 -2.51
C ASP A 467 -23.03 3.85 -2.49
N ARG A 468 -23.42 3.40 -3.69
CA ARG A 468 -24.36 2.28 -3.85
C ARG A 468 -23.81 1.14 -3.01
N LYS A 469 -24.67 0.63 -2.12
CA LYS A 469 -24.40 -0.44 -1.14
C LYS A 469 -23.12 -1.23 -1.45
N ILE A 470 -21.97 -0.84 -0.87
CA ILE A 470 -20.82 -1.72 -0.66
C ILE A 470 -21.36 -3.06 -0.13
N GLU A 471 -21.32 -4.08 -0.97
CA GLU A 471 -21.68 -5.45 -0.63
C GLU A 471 -20.52 -6.09 0.17
N GLY A 472 -20.84 -6.96 1.12
CA GLY A 472 -19.86 -7.61 1.99
C GLY A 472 -19.85 -7.10 3.44
N VAL A 473 -18.89 -7.60 4.22
CA VAL A 473 -18.73 -7.26 5.64
C VAL A 473 -18.28 -5.81 5.78
N ARG A 474 -19.24 -4.92 6.02
CA ARG A 474 -18.98 -3.55 6.45
C ARG A 474 -18.60 -3.58 7.92
N LEU A 475 -17.33 -3.37 8.18
CA LEU A 475 -16.82 -3.20 9.53
C LEU A 475 -17.28 -1.84 10.10
N SER A 476 -17.64 -1.78 11.38
CA SER A 476 -18.22 -0.59 12.01
C SER A 476 -17.20 0.52 12.28
N VAL A 477 -17.27 1.60 11.50
CA VAL A 477 -16.57 2.86 11.78
C VAL A 477 -17.50 3.73 12.62
N LEU A 478 -17.13 4.02 13.87
CA LEU A 478 -18.00 4.76 14.80
C LEU A 478 -17.91 6.28 14.64
N LYS A 479 -16.78 6.80 14.15
CA LYS A 479 -16.51 8.22 13.96
C LYS A 479 -16.01 8.52 12.55
N ASP A 480 -16.41 9.65 11.99
CA ASP A 480 -15.95 10.09 10.68
C ASP A 480 -14.56 10.75 10.75
N PHE A 481 -14.13 11.33 9.64
CA PHE A 481 -12.86 12.03 9.56
C PHE A 481 -12.76 13.21 10.53
N ASP A 482 -13.88 13.89 10.83
CA ASP A 482 -13.96 15.05 11.73
C ASP A 482 -14.17 14.64 13.20
N GLY A 483 -14.17 13.34 13.51
CA GLY A 483 -14.43 12.83 14.85
C GLY A 483 -15.91 12.81 15.26
N LYS A 484 -16.84 13.12 14.36
CA LYS A 484 -18.29 13.08 14.60
C LYS A 484 -18.80 11.64 14.49
N ALA A 485 -19.87 11.31 15.21
CA ALA A 485 -20.48 9.98 15.09
C ALA A 485 -20.97 9.74 13.65
N ARG A 486 -20.58 8.62 13.03
CA ARG A 486 -21.05 8.30 11.67
C ARG A 486 -22.52 7.93 11.66
N ASP A 487 -23.21 8.34 10.59
CA ASP A 487 -24.52 7.79 10.26
C ASP A 487 -24.36 6.30 9.92
N THR A 488 -24.78 5.44 10.84
CA THR A 488 -24.76 3.99 10.67
C THR A 488 -25.81 3.49 9.69
N ALA A 489 -26.86 4.28 9.41
CA ALA A 489 -27.89 3.96 8.42
C ALA A 489 -27.42 4.28 6.99
N HIS A 490 -26.60 5.33 6.82
CA HIS A 490 -26.04 5.74 5.53
C HIS A 490 -24.53 5.99 5.63
N PRO A 491 -23.71 4.92 5.80
CA PRO A 491 -22.28 5.10 6.03
C PRO A 491 -21.61 5.74 4.82
N THR A 492 -21.13 6.97 4.99
CA THR A 492 -20.38 7.74 3.98
C THR A 492 -18.88 7.49 4.11
N ALA A 493 -18.26 6.82 3.13
CA ALA A 493 -16.79 6.85 3.06
C ALA A 493 -16.43 8.32 2.78
N GLY A 494 -15.54 8.95 3.55
CA GLY A 494 -15.43 10.42 3.47
C GLY A 494 -14.04 10.96 3.69
N ALA A 495 -13.59 11.81 2.76
CA ALA A 495 -12.63 12.88 2.95
C ALA A 495 -13.12 14.21 2.34
N PHE A 496 -14.39 14.31 1.89
CA PHE A 496 -14.99 15.57 1.41
C PHE A 496 -16.47 15.72 1.78
N GLU A 497 -16.84 15.41 3.01
CA GLU A 497 -18.10 15.92 3.54
C GLU A 497 -17.79 17.29 4.15
N ALA A 498 -17.90 18.36 3.36
CA ALA A 498 -17.94 19.67 3.97
C ALA A 498 -19.11 19.69 4.96
N PRO A 499 -18.96 20.31 6.14
CA PRO A 499 -20.10 20.53 7.02
C PRO A 499 -21.21 21.21 6.22
N LEU A 500 -22.44 20.72 6.37
CA LEU A 500 -23.62 21.43 5.88
C LEU A 500 -23.51 22.88 6.39
N ALA A 501 -23.51 23.84 5.46
CA ALA A 501 -23.61 25.24 5.83
C ALA A 501 -24.89 25.39 6.68
N GLN A 502 -24.72 25.79 7.94
CA GLN A 502 -25.84 26.20 8.79
C GLN A 502 -26.33 27.58 8.38
#